data_AF-A0A4U0HBY9-F1
#
_entry.id   AF-A0A4U0HBY9-F1
#
_cell.length_a   1.000
_cell.length_b   1.000
_cell.length_c   1.000
_cell.angle_alpha   90.00
_cell.angle_beta   90.00
_cell.angle_gamma   90.00
#
_symmetry.space_group_name_H-M   'P 1'
#
loop_
_entity.id
_entity.type
_entity.pdbx_description
1 polymer ?
#
loop_
_entity_poly.entity_id
_entity_poly.type
_entity_poly.pdbx_seq_one_letter_code
_entity_poly.pdbx_strand_id
1 'polypeptide(L)'
;MKRLSHWVFTVLSLITLSSCEEEMSNIVTDETAKDVTGNWKVLKLTRNGEDLSKRLDLNDFQISFKTDGTYSLSEQLPFVVNDAGNYTLSDPQFPFSLILQPEGETTEVPVKFQFPVVKGKRQLSLTFSLGCSSNTYQFDFERQN
;
A
#
# COMPACT_ATOMS: atom_id res chain seq x y z
N MET A 1 -0.42 -54.16 -44.12
CA MET A 1 -1.20 -53.31 -43.20
C MET A 1 -0.48 -52.98 -41.88
N LYS A 2 0.28 -53.89 -41.24
CA LYS A 2 0.97 -53.61 -39.95
C LYS A 2 2.07 -52.52 -40.00
N ARG A 3 2.79 -52.36 -41.12
CA ARG A 3 3.87 -51.36 -41.26
C ARG A 3 3.39 -49.91 -41.40
N LEU A 4 2.19 -49.70 -41.93
CA LEU A 4 1.60 -48.36 -42.09
C LEU A 4 1.13 -47.78 -40.75
N SER A 5 0.62 -48.65 -39.86
CA SER A 5 0.19 -48.29 -38.51
C SER A 5 1.33 -47.82 -37.61
N HIS A 6 2.53 -48.39 -37.74
CA HIS A 6 3.69 -47.96 -36.95
C HIS A 6 4.20 -46.58 -37.37
N TRP A 7 4.19 -46.27 -38.67
CA TRP A 7 4.55 -44.94 -39.17
C TRP A 7 3.56 -43.85 -38.71
N VAL A 8 2.26 -44.16 -38.69
CA VAL A 8 1.24 -43.24 -38.18
C VAL A 8 1.43 -42.97 -36.69
N PHE A 9 1.78 -43.99 -35.89
CA PHE A 9 2.05 -43.81 -34.46
C PHE A 9 3.33 -43.00 -34.21
N THR A 10 4.38 -43.20 -35.02
CA THR A 10 5.63 -42.43 -34.89
C THR A 10 5.43 -40.96 -35.29
N VAL A 11 4.69 -40.67 -36.36
CA VAL A 11 4.41 -39.28 -36.78
C VAL A 11 3.53 -38.56 -35.75
N LEU A 12 2.54 -39.24 -35.16
CA LEU A 12 1.67 -38.66 -34.13
C LEU A 12 2.44 -38.30 -32.84
N SER A 13 3.49 -39.06 -32.51
CA SER A 13 4.35 -38.79 -31.35
C SER A 13 5.32 -37.63 -31.53
N LEU A 14 5.63 -37.21 -32.77
CA LEU A 14 6.51 -36.05 -33.00
C LEU A 14 5.75 -34.71 -32.93
N ILE A 15 4.42 -34.71 -33.13
CA ILE A 15 3.60 -33.49 -33.12
C ILE A 15 3.36 -32.98 -31.68
N THR A 16 3.54 -33.82 -30.66
CA THR A 16 3.32 -33.45 -29.26
C THR A 16 4.52 -32.77 -28.58
N LEU A 17 5.66 -32.62 -29.28
CA LEU A 17 6.87 -31.98 -28.74
C LEU A 17 6.98 -30.48 -29.08
N SER A 18 6.05 -29.93 -29.86
CA SER A 18 6.08 -28.53 -30.32
C SER A 18 5.09 -27.61 -29.60
N SER A 19 4.59 -27.98 -28.41
CA SER A 19 3.64 -27.15 -27.66
C SER A 19 4.24 -26.70 -26.34
N CYS A 20 5.01 -25.62 -26.40
CA CYS A 20 5.01 -24.52 -25.44
C CYS A 20 6.05 -23.51 -25.93
N GLU A 21 5.64 -22.67 -26.88
CA GLU A 21 6.31 -21.38 -27.02
C GLU A 21 5.81 -20.55 -25.84
N GLU A 22 6.69 -20.26 -24.87
CA GLU A 22 6.35 -19.33 -23.80
C GLU A 22 6.17 -17.96 -24.45
N GLU A 23 4.92 -17.64 -24.78
CA GLU A 23 4.48 -16.27 -25.06
C GLU A 23 4.75 -15.45 -23.79
N MET A 24 5.98 -14.97 -23.65
CA MET A 24 6.36 -13.95 -22.68
C MET A 24 5.66 -12.68 -23.14
N SER A 25 4.37 -12.59 -22.79
CA SER A 25 3.59 -11.38 -22.92
C SER A 25 4.45 -10.27 -22.33
N ASN A 26 4.76 -9.26 -23.14
CA ASN A 26 5.36 -8.03 -22.66
C ASN A 26 4.29 -7.34 -21.81
N ILE A 27 4.08 -7.84 -20.59
CA ILE A 27 3.27 -7.16 -19.60
C ILE A 27 4.05 -5.90 -19.29
N VAL A 28 3.57 -4.77 -19.76
CA VAL A 28 4.14 -3.46 -19.45
C VAL A 28 3.97 -3.27 -17.94
N THR A 29 5.02 -3.57 -17.17
CA THR A 29 5.08 -3.36 -15.72
C THR A 29 5.39 -1.88 -15.42
N ASP A 30 4.73 -0.95 -16.11
CA ASP A 30 4.87 0.48 -15.85
C ASP A 30 3.92 0.85 -14.71
N GLU A 31 4.38 0.62 -13.48
CA GLU A 31 3.64 0.99 -12.28
C GLU A 31 3.67 2.51 -12.11
N THR A 32 2.52 3.16 -12.21
CA THR A 32 2.43 4.60 -11.96
C THR A 32 2.83 4.94 -10.53
N ALA A 33 3.49 6.10 -10.37
CA ALA A 33 3.80 6.68 -9.06
C ALA A 33 2.54 6.73 -8.18
N LYS A 34 2.71 6.41 -6.89
CA LYS A 34 1.60 6.38 -5.93
C LYS A 34 1.21 7.80 -5.57
N ASP A 35 -0.01 8.18 -5.94
CA ASP A 35 -0.64 9.44 -5.52
C ASP A 35 -1.36 9.24 -4.18
N VAL A 36 -0.79 9.82 -3.12
CA VAL A 36 -1.36 9.84 -1.76
C VAL A 36 -2.03 11.17 -1.42
N THR A 37 -2.08 12.12 -2.36
CA THR A 37 -2.67 13.45 -2.11
C THR A 37 -4.15 13.36 -1.72
N GLY A 38 -4.69 14.42 -1.13
CA GLY A 38 -6.08 14.53 -0.71
C GLY A 38 -6.30 14.33 0.78
N ASN A 39 -7.57 14.33 1.16
CA ASN A 39 -8.01 14.26 2.55
C ASN A 39 -8.32 12.82 2.91
N TRP A 40 -7.81 12.34 4.04
CA TRP A 40 -7.94 10.96 4.49
C TRP A 40 -8.51 10.94 5.90
N LYS A 41 -9.67 10.32 6.06
CA LYS A 41 -10.31 10.13 7.36
C LYS A 41 -9.99 8.76 7.90
N VAL A 42 -9.69 8.66 9.20
CA VAL A 42 -9.45 7.35 9.81
C VAL A 42 -10.75 6.52 9.78
N LEU A 43 -10.62 5.29 9.30
CA LEU A 43 -11.69 4.29 9.27
C LEU A 43 -11.55 3.31 10.44
N LYS A 44 -10.30 2.94 10.74
CA LYS A 44 -9.99 1.92 11.75
C LYS A 44 -8.68 2.23 12.43
N LEU A 45 -8.65 2.00 13.74
CA LEU A 45 -7.45 2.07 14.56
C LEU A 45 -7.26 0.74 15.29
N THR A 46 -6.09 0.12 15.13
CA THR A 46 -5.71 -1.06 15.92
C THR A 46 -4.43 -0.83 16.72
N ARG A 47 -4.31 -1.51 17.86
CA ARG A 47 -3.10 -1.58 18.67
C ARG A 47 -2.75 -3.05 18.91
N ASN A 48 -1.58 -3.48 18.45
CA ASN A 48 -1.15 -4.88 18.49
C ASN A 48 -2.21 -5.84 17.90
N GLY A 49 -2.94 -5.38 16.88
CA GLY A 49 -4.05 -6.12 16.25
C GLY A 49 -5.41 -6.03 16.97
N GLU A 50 -5.49 -5.51 18.19
CA GLU A 50 -6.77 -5.21 18.86
C GLU A 50 -7.42 -4.00 18.21
N ASP A 51 -8.67 -4.13 17.79
CA ASP A 51 -9.45 -3.03 17.23
C ASP A 51 -9.94 -2.08 18.33
N LEU A 52 -9.44 -0.85 18.31
CA LEU A 52 -9.78 0.21 19.26
C LEU A 52 -10.94 1.09 18.78
N SER A 53 -11.38 0.93 17.54
CA SER A 53 -12.38 1.79 16.88
C SER A 53 -13.75 1.77 17.56
N LYS A 54 -14.00 0.76 18.41
CA LYS A 54 -15.23 0.64 19.20
C LYS A 54 -15.21 1.43 20.51
N ARG A 55 -14.03 1.86 20.95
CA ARG A 55 -13.82 2.51 22.26
C ARG A 55 -13.26 3.93 22.13
N LEU A 56 -12.73 4.27 20.96
CA LEU A 56 -12.21 5.59 20.64
C LEU A 56 -13.15 6.27 19.64
N ASP A 57 -13.37 7.57 19.83
CA ASP A 57 -14.00 8.38 18.81
C ASP A 57 -12.98 8.66 17.69
N LEU A 58 -13.30 8.23 16.48
CA LEU A 58 -12.45 8.36 15.31
C LEU A 58 -12.99 9.45 14.35
N ASN A 59 -14.10 10.08 14.67
CA ASN A 59 -14.86 10.88 13.70
C ASN A 59 -14.13 12.13 13.22
N ASP A 60 -13.31 12.73 14.08
CA ASP A 60 -12.71 14.03 13.80
C ASP A 60 -11.26 13.94 13.33
N PHE A 61 -10.61 12.78 13.47
CA PHE A 61 -9.21 12.61 13.04
C PHE A 61 -9.08 12.40 11.53
N GLN A 62 -8.27 13.25 10.91
CA GLN A 62 -8.01 13.28 9.48
C GLN A 62 -6.56 13.70 9.25
N ILE A 63 -5.98 13.17 8.18
CA ILE A 63 -4.69 13.62 7.63
C ILE A 63 -4.92 14.06 6.20
N SER A 64 -4.38 15.22 5.84
CA SER A 64 -4.51 15.77 4.49
C SER A 64 -3.13 15.93 3.88
N PHE A 65 -2.93 15.42 2.67
CA PHE A 65 -1.68 15.53 1.92
C PHE A 65 -1.89 16.42 0.70
N LYS A 66 -1.09 17.48 0.58
CA LYS A 66 -1.17 18.42 -0.54
C LYS A 66 -0.16 18.08 -1.62
N THR A 67 -0.42 18.58 -2.84
CA THR A 67 0.45 18.38 -4.01
C THR A 67 1.80 19.10 -3.90
N ASP A 68 1.92 20.08 -2.99
CA ASP A 68 3.16 20.81 -2.71
C ASP A 68 4.11 20.07 -1.75
N GLY A 69 3.75 18.86 -1.32
CA GLY A 69 4.54 18.06 -0.38
C GLY A 69 4.27 18.38 1.09
N THR A 70 3.24 19.16 1.41
CA THR A 70 2.84 19.44 2.80
C THR A 70 1.71 18.56 3.29
N TYR A 71 1.64 18.30 4.60
CA TYR A 71 0.55 17.61 5.26
C TYR A 71 -0.01 18.40 6.44
N SER A 72 -1.27 18.13 6.80
CA SER A 72 -1.92 18.66 8.00
C SER A 72 -2.73 17.59 8.70
N LEU A 73 -2.91 17.76 10.01
CA LEU A 73 -3.69 16.88 10.88
C LEU A 73 -4.89 17.63 11.46
N SER A 74 -5.97 16.92 11.74
CA SER A 74 -7.00 17.39 12.68
C SER A 74 -6.78 16.75 14.05
N GLU A 75 -6.87 17.55 15.11
CA GLU A 75 -6.59 17.10 16.47
C GLU A 75 -7.72 16.22 17.01
N GLN A 76 -7.39 14.98 17.44
CA GLN A 76 -8.17 14.20 18.43
C GLN A 76 -7.61 12.82 18.79
N LEU A 77 -6.53 12.34 18.14
CA LEU A 77 -5.93 11.03 18.44
C LEU A 77 -4.41 11.15 18.63
N PRO A 78 -3.81 10.31 19.51
CA PRO A 78 -2.36 10.22 19.61
C PRO A 78 -1.81 9.64 18.30
N PHE A 79 -1.08 10.47 17.57
CA PHE A 79 -0.46 10.16 16.30
C PHE A 79 1.07 10.27 16.41
N VAL A 80 1.80 9.76 15.42
CA VAL A 80 3.28 9.70 15.48
C VAL A 80 3.94 11.08 15.44
N VAL A 81 3.23 12.07 14.94
CA VAL A 81 3.58 13.49 14.88
C VAL A 81 2.35 14.29 15.33
N ASN A 82 2.57 15.48 15.90
CA ASN A 82 1.48 16.31 16.44
C ASN A 82 1.18 17.53 15.57
N ASP A 83 2.14 18.00 14.79
CA ASP A 83 2.03 19.22 13.99
C ASP A 83 1.93 18.91 12.50
N ALA A 84 1.50 19.91 11.73
CA ALA A 84 1.61 19.90 10.28
C ALA A 84 3.08 19.91 9.84
N GLY A 85 3.35 19.64 8.56
CA GLY A 85 4.72 19.68 8.06
C GLY A 85 4.85 19.21 6.62
N ASN A 86 6.02 18.65 6.29
CA ASN A 86 6.31 18.10 4.96
C ASN A 86 6.24 16.57 4.96
N TYR A 87 5.85 15.99 3.82
CA TYR A 87 5.85 14.55 3.64
C TYR A 87 6.55 14.14 2.36
N THR A 88 7.15 12.96 2.38
CA THR A 88 7.66 12.30 1.18
C THR A 88 7.38 10.80 1.24
N LEU A 89 7.37 10.15 0.08
CA LEU A 89 7.35 8.70 -0.02
C LEU A 89 8.79 8.20 -0.18
N SER A 90 9.13 7.10 0.47
CA SER A 90 10.49 6.52 0.39
C SER A 90 10.88 6.13 -1.04
N ASP A 91 9.88 5.78 -1.86
CA ASP A 91 10.02 5.50 -3.28
C ASP A 91 8.72 5.97 -3.98
N PRO A 92 8.78 6.66 -5.14
CA PRO A 92 7.58 7.13 -5.82
C PRO A 92 6.65 6.01 -6.31
N GLN A 93 7.18 4.85 -6.72
CA GLN A 93 6.42 3.75 -7.33
C GLN A 93 6.15 2.61 -6.33
N PHE A 94 7.11 2.30 -5.47
CA PHE A 94 7.05 1.18 -4.50
C PHE A 94 7.39 1.62 -3.07
N PRO A 95 6.65 2.59 -2.50
CA PRO A 95 6.93 3.07 -1.16
C PRO A 95 6.67 2.01 -0.09
N PHE A 96 7.64 1.84 0.81
CA PHE A 96 7.48 1.09 2.06
C PHE A 96 7.26 2.02 3.25
N SER A 97 7.65 3.29 3.11
CA SER A 97 7.51 4.29 4.16
C SER A 97 6.94 5.60 3.61
N LEU A 98 6.08 6.20 4.43
CA LEU A 98 5.72 7.62 4.36
C LEU A 98 6.60 8.34 5.39
N ILE A 99 7.38 9.31 4.96
CA ILE A 99 8.28 10.07 5.81
C ILE A 99 7.59 11.38 6.14
N LEU A 100 7.36 11.64 7.43
CA LEU A 100 6.76 12.87 7.93
C LEU A 100 7.83 13.72 8.61
N GLN A 101 7.89 15.00 8.27
CA GLN A 101 8.77 15.96 8.92
C GLN A 101 7.91 17.11 9.46
N PRO A 102 7.67 17.19 10.78
CA PRO A 102 6.92 18.29 11.39
C PRO A 102 7.57 19.65 11.12
N GLU A 103 6.73 20.69 11.03
CA GLU A 103 7.20 22.06 10.85
C GLU A 103 8.09 22.50 12.02
N GLY A 104 9.22 23.14 11.71
CA GLY A 104 10.19 23.55 12.73
C GLY A 104 11.08 22.43 13.27
N GLU A 105 10.85 21.17 12.88
CA GLU A 105 11.72 20.04 13.24
C GLU A 105 12.64 19.63 12.08
N THR A 106 13.86 19.22 12.41
CA THR A 106 14.80 18.64 11.45
C THR A 106 14.74 17.12 11.40
N THR A 107 13.97 16.51 12.31
CA THR A 107 13.87 15.06 12.45
C THR A 107 12.79 14.53 11.51
N GLU A 108 13.18 13.58 10.66
CA GLU A 108 12.25 12.82 9.83
C GLU A 108 11.69 11.63 10.61
N VAL A 109 10.38 11.41 10.49
CA VAL A 109 9.64 10.33 11.14
C VAL A 109 9.14 9.36 10.08
N PRO A 110 9.87 8.26 9.82
CA PRO A 110 9.43 7.25 8.87
C PRO A 110 8.30 6.40 9.47
N VAL A 111 7.21 6.30 8.73
CA VAL A 111 6.03 5.51 9.08
C VAL A 111 5.86 4.40 8.07
N LYS A 112 5.66 3.17 8.53
CA LYS A 112 5.40 2.05 7.62
C LYS A 112 4.11 2.31 6.86
N PHE A 113 4.21 2.25 5.53
CA PHE A 113 3.14 2.64 4.61
C PHE A 113 2.66 1.42 3.83
N GLN A 114 1.35 1.34 3.64
CA GLN A 114 0.71 0.45 2.67
C GLN A 114 -0.42 1.19 1.97
N PHE A 115 -0.62 0.86 0.69
CA PHE A 115 -1.67 1.47 -0.15
C PHE A 115 -2.63 0.43 -0.75
N PRO A 116 -3.30 -0.37 0.09
CA PRO A 116 -4.13 -1.48 -0.37
C PRO A 116 -5.40 -1.02 -1.09
N VAL A 117 -5.95 -1.91 -1.92
CA VAL A 117 -7.31 -1.77 -2.46
C VAL A 117 -8.24 -2.63 -1.63
N VAL A 118 -9.17 -1.99 -0.91
CA VAL A 118 -10.16 -2.65 -0.06
C VAL A 118 -11.54 -2.32 -0.59
N LYS A 119 -12.32 -3.35 -0.98
CA LYS A 119 -13.66 -3.19 -1.58
C LYS A 119 -13.67 -2.22 -2.78
N GLY A 120 -12.64 -2.30 -3.63
CA GLY A 120 -12.51 -1.47 -4.83
C GLY A 120 -12.08 -0.02 -4.58
N LYS A 121 -11.81 0.38 -3.33
CA LYS A 121 -11.32 1.72 -2.98
C LYS A 121 -9.88 1.64 -2.47
N ARG A 122 -9.05 2.64 -2.82
CA ARG A 122 -7.73 2.80 -2.23
C ARG A 122 -7.87 3.22 -0.77
N GLN A 123 -7.12 2.55 0.09
CA GLN A 123 -6.94 2.94 1.47
C GLN A 123 -5.47 3.30 1.71
N LEU A 124 -5.26 4.19 2.67
CA LEU A 124 -3.95 4.51 3.20
C LEU A 124 -3.83 3.78 4.54
N SER A 125 -2.80 2.95 4.72
CA SER A 125 -2.54 2.29 6.00
C SER A 125 -1.17 2.70 6.52
N LEU A 126 -1.16 3.24 7.74
CA LEU A 126 0.03 3.77 8.41
C LEU A 126 0.26 3.00 9.71
N THR A 127 1.47 2.45 9.87
CA THR A 127 1.85 1.66 11.04
C THR A 127 3.11 2.20 11.70
N PHE A 128 3.04 2.42 13.01
CA PHE A 128 4.12 3.04 13.80
C PHE A 128 4.03 2.67 15.29
N SER A 129 5.06 3.04 16.04
CA SER A 129 5.09 2.95 17.50
C SER A 129 5.19 4.34 18.12
N LEU A 130 4.45 4.59 19.20
CA LEU A 130 4.45 5.86 19.93
C LEU A 130 5.51 5.87 21.05
N GLY A 131 6.74 5.44 20.74
CA GLY A 131 7.86 5.47 21.68
C GLY A 131 7.96 4.29 22.66
N CYS A 132 7.10 3.28 22.54
CA CYS A 132 7.20 2.03 23.32
C CYS A 132 7.17 0.82 22.38
N SER A 133 8.27 0.07 22.32
CA SER A 133 8.46 -1.05 21.38
C SER A 133 7.45 -2.19 21.54
N SER A 134 6.73 -2.27 22.66
CA SER A 134 5.68 -3.26 22.90
C SER A 134 4.36 -2.95 22.21
N ASN A 135 4.15 -1.71 21.73
CA ASN A 135 2.91 -1.29 21.10
C ASN A 135 3.16 -0.82 19.66
N THR A 136 2.46 -1.47 18.74
CA THR A 136 2.34 -1.08 17.34
C THR A 136 0.92 -0.61 17.09
N TYR A 137 0.79 0.60 16.57
CA TYR A 137 -0.48 1.19 16.16
C TYR A 137 -0.60 1.13 14.64
N GLN A 138 -1.78 0.76 14.14
CA GLN A 138 -2.10 0.82 12.72
C GLN A 138 -3.37 1.64 12.54
N PHE A 139 -3.25 2.69 11.72
CA PHE A 139 -4.35 3.53 11.29
C PHE A 139 -4.65 3.20 9.83
N ASP A 140 -5.88 2.75 9.55
CA ASP A 140 -6.38 2.58 8.19
C ASP A 140 -7.31 3.75 7.88
N PHE A 141 -7.03 4.44 6.78
CA PHE A 141 -7.77 5.62 6.35
C PHE A 141 -8.49 5.38 5.03
N GLU A 142 -9.58 6.11 4.85
CA GLU A 142 -10.31 6.23 3.60
C GLU A 142 -10.21 7.65 3.04
N ARG A 143 -10.00 7.75 1.72
CA ARG A 143 -9.98 9.04 1.02
C ARG A 143 -11.38 9.65 1.08
N GLN A 144 -11.46 10.91 1.48
CA GLN A 144 -12.68 11.70 1.43
C GLN A 144 -12.83 12.29 0.01
N ASN A 145 -14.06 12.28 -0.49
CA ASN A 145 -14.40 12.82 -1.82
C ASN A 145 -14.54 14.34 -1.80
#